data_AF-A0A520JL71-F1
#
_entry.id   AF-A0A520JL71-F1
#
_cell.length_a   1.000
_cell.length_b   1.000
_cell.length_c   1.000
_cell.angle_alpha   90.00
_cell.angle_beta   90.00
_cell.angle_gamma   90.00
#
_symmetry.space_group_name_H-M   'P 1'
#
loop_
_entity.id
_entity.type
_entity.pdbx_description
1 polymer ?
#
loop_
_entity_poly.entity_id
_entity_poly.type
_entity_poly.pdbx_seq_one_letter_code
_entity_poly.pdbx_strand_id
1 'polypeptide(L)'
;RNEIKDADGVTLTTLMPGPVDTEFFDRADMNDTSVGTDPKKRDPADVAKDGWDALMSGKPSVFSGFMTKVQGVLANVIPGSVLAEQHRKMAEPGSAKD
;
A
#
# COMPACT_ATOMS: atom_id res chain seq x y z
N ARG A 1 10.83 4.99 -17.37
CA ARG A 1 11.39 3.70 -16.93
C ARG A 1 12.60 3.45 -17.80
N ASN A 2 13.79 3.79 -17.32
CA ASN A 2 15.03 3.70 -18.11
C ASN A 2 15.61 2.29 -18.11
N GLU A 3 15.31 1.52 -17.07
CA GLU A 3 15.78 0.17 -16.80
C GLU A 3 15.28 -0.89 -17.81
N ILE A 4 14.17 -0.63 -18.50
CA ILE A 4 13.57 -1.53 -19.50
C ILE A 4 13.48 -0.91 -20.89
N LYS A 5 14.22 0.19 -21.15
CA LYS A 5 14.09 0.96 -22.40
C LYS A 5 14.46 0.17 -23.67
N ASP A 6 15.32 -0.83 -23.53
CA ASP A 6 15.84 -1.66 -24.62
C ASP A 6 15.18 -3.06 -24.65
N ALA A 7 14.16 -3.30 -23.82
CA ALA A 7 13.48 -4.59 -23.71
C ALA A 7 12.15 -4.58 -24.47
N ASP A 8 12.05 -5.40 -25.50
CA ASP A 8 10.81 -5.56 -26.28
C ASP A 8 9.78 -6.40 -25.52
N GLY A 9 8.53 -5.93 -25.50
CA GLY A 9 7.41 -6.66 -24.90
C GLY A 9 7.36 -6.68 -23.36
N VAL A 10 8.26 -5.96 -22.69
CA VAL A 10 8.29 -5.86 -21.21
C VAL A 10 7.57 -4.58 -20.75
N THR A 11 6.60 -4.73 -19.86
CA THR A 11 5.89 -3.60 -19.22
C THR A 11 6.08 -3.62 -17.71
N LEU A 12 6.17 -2.44 -17.08
CA LEU A 12 6.32 -2.32 -15.63
C LEU A 12 5.36 -1.28 -15.04
N THR A 13 4.57 -1.73 -14.07
CA THR A 13 3.68 -0.88 -13.26
C THR A 13 4.00 -1.10 -11.78
N THR A 14 4.19 -0.01 -11.04
CA THR A 14 4.34 -0.08 -9.57
C THR A 14 2.97 0.03 -8.91
N LEU A 15 2.50 -1.06 -8.31
CA LEU A 15 1.32 -1.08 -7.45
C LEU A 15 1.70 -0.62 -6.03
N MET A 16 0.98 0.37 -5.51
CA MET A 16 1.24 1.00 -4.21
C MET A 16 -0.04 0.94 -3.36
N PRO A 17 -0.31 -0.20 -2.71
CA PRO A 17 -1.50 -0.35 -1.88
C PRO A 17 -1.28 0.24 -0.48
N GLY A 18 -2.38 0.57 0.20
CA GLY A 18 -2.39 0.66 1.67
C GLY A 18 -2.46 -0.73 2.32
N PRO A 19 -2.90 -0.84 3.58
CA PRO A 19 -3.16 -2.12 4.23
C PRO A 19 -4.15 -2.99 3.44
N VAL A 20 -3.82 -4.26 3.24
CA VAL A 20 -4.60 -5.24 2.45
C VAL A 20 -4.97 -6.42 3.33
N ASP A 21 -6.24 -6.80 3.34
CA ASP A 21 -6.77 -7.84 4.23
C ASP A 21 -6.39 -9.25 3.75
N THR A 22 -5.14 -9.62 4.00
CA THR A 22 -4.55 -10.93 3.72
C THR A 22 -4.13 -11.57 5.04
N GLU A 23 -3.73 -12.84 5.02
CA GLU A 23 -3.21 -13.51 6.22
C GLU A 23 -1.76 -13.09 6.55
N PHE A 24 -1.26 -12.01 5.94
CA PHE A 24 0.00 -11.37 6.33
C PHE A 24 -0.02 -10.96 7.80
N PHE A 25 -1.09 -10.33 8.28
CA PHE A 25 -1.17 -9.83 9.66
C PHE A 25 -1.20 -10.97 10.68
N ASP A 26 -1.91 -12.05 10.37
CA ASP A 26 -1.89 -13.28 11.17
C ASP A 26 -0.48 -13.90 11.21
N ARG A 27 0.16 -14.05 10.05
CA ARG A 27 1.49 -14.70 9.93
C ARG A 27 2.63 -13.85 10.50
N ALA A 28 2.42 -12.54 10.62
CA ALA A 28 3.39 -11.59 11.15
C ALA A 28 3.16 -11.25 12.63
N ASP A 29 2.21 -11.93 13.30
CA ASP A 29 1.82 -11.66 14.69
C ASP A 29 1.41 -10.19 14.92
N MET A 30 0.64 -9.62 13.97
CA MET A 30 0.25 -8.20 13.97
C MET A 30 -1.23 -7.96 14.33
N ASN A 31 -1.95 -8.97 14.80
CA ASN A 31 -3.38 -8.88 15.10
C ASN A 31 -3.73 -8.08 16.35
N ASP A 32 -2.73 -7.62 17.10
CA ASP A 32 -2.86 -6.70 18.22
C ASP A 32 -2.45 -5.26 17.87
N THR A 33 -2.18 -4.99 16.59
CA THR A 33 -1.80 -3.66 16.10
C THR A 33 -3.00 -2.92 15.49
N SER A 34 -3.02 -1.59 15.62
CA SER A 34 -4.06 -0.72 15.06
C SER A 34 -4.28 -0.94 13.55
N VAL A 35 -3.20 -1.13 12.78
CA VAL A 35 -3.28 -1.43 11.35
C VAL A 35 -3.75 -2.85 11.06
N GLY A 36 -3.34 -3.83 11.88
CA GLY A 36 -3.73 -5.22 11.71
C GLY A 36 -5.22 -5.46 11.98
N THR A 37 -5.80 -4.70 12.93
CA THR A 37 -7.21 -4.77 13.29
C THR A 37 -8.10 -3.78 12.53
N ASP A 38 -7.56 -2.97 11.60
CA ASP A 38 -8.34 -1.95 10.90
C ASP A 38 -9.40 -2.61 9.99
N PRO A 39 -10.71 -2.43 10.25
CA PRO A 39 -11.77 -2.99 9.41
C PRO A 39 -11.83 -2.36 8.00
N LYS A 40 -11.04 -1.31 7.74
CA LYS A 40 -10.96 -0.61 6.45
C LYS A 40 -9.80 -1.09 5.58
N LYS A 41 -9.07 -2.13 5.98
CA LYS A 41 -8.14 -2.84 5.08
C LYS A 41 -8.84 -3.16 3.77
N ARG A 42 -8.12 -3.06 2.66
CA ARG A 42 -8.68 -3.30 1.33
C ARG A 42 -8.77 -4.78 1.03
N ASP A 43 -9.84 -5.17 0.34
CA ASP A 43 -9.99 -6.52 -0.18
C ASP A 43 -8.83 -6.85 -1.16
N PRO A 44 -8.17 -8.01 -1.03
CA PRO A 44 -7.05 -8.39 -1.90
C PRO A 44 -7.40 -8.46 -3.38
N ALA A 45 -8.61 -8.90 -3.73
CA ALA A 45 -9.05 -9.03 -5.13
C ALA A 45 -9.24 -7.64 -5.75
N ASP A 46 -9.78 -6.69 -5.00
CA ASP A 46 -9.88 -5.29 -5.45
C ASP A 46 -8.49 -4.68 -5.69
N VAL A 47 -7.54 -4.90 -4.79
CA VAL A 47 -6.16 -4.41 -4.93
C VAL A 47 -5.47 -5.04 -6.15
N ALA A 48 -5.65 -6.34 -6.36
CA ALA A 48 -5.11 -7.04 -7.52
C ALA A 48 -5.73 -6.53 -8.84
N LYS A 49 -7.05 -6.29 -8.85
CA LYS A 49 -7.76 -5.71 -10.00
C LYS A 49 -7.24 -4.32 -10.33
N ASP A 50 -7.06 -3.45 -9.33
CA ASP A 50 -6.50 -2.10 -9.52
C ASP A 50 -5.10 -2.17 -10.19
N GLY A 51 -4.26 -3.10 -9.73
CA GLY A 51 -2.94 -3.36 -10.31
C GLY A 51 -2.99 -3.86 -11.75
N TRP A 52 -3.87 -4.83 -12.03
CA TRP A 52 -4.07 -5.39 -13.36
C TRP A 52 -4.56 -4.34 -14.35
N ASP A 53 -5.60 -3.59 -14.00
CA ASP A 53 -6.18 -2.57 -14.87
C ASP A 53 -5.16 -1.44 -15.15
N ALA A 54 -4.33 -1.09 -14.17
CA ALA A 54 -3.24 -0.14 -14.34
C ALA A 54 -2.13 -0.66 -15.28
N LEU A 55 -1.74 -1.92 -15.11
CA LEU A 55 -0.78 -2.59 -15.98
C LEU A 55 -1.27 -2.61 -17.43
N MET A 56 -2.52 -3.07 -17.64
CA MET A 56 -3.14 -3.18 -18.96
C MET A 56 -3.38 -1.82 -19.63
N SER A 57 -3.53 -0.75 -18.84
CA SER A 57 -3.65 0.63 -19.36
C SER A 57 -2.31 1.36 -19.53
N GLY A 58 -1.18 0.67 -19.34
CA GLY A 58 0.16 1.23 -19.52
C GLY A 58 0.54 2.28 -18.48
N LYS A 59 -0.12 2.31 -17.31
CA LYS A 59 0.20 3.27 -16.26
C LYS A 59 1.53 2.90 -15.60
N PRO A 60 2.44 3.87 -15.38
CA PRO A 60 3.73 3.58 -14.74
C PRO A 60 3.58 3.21 -13.27
N SER A 61 2.54 3.70 -12.59
CA SER A 61 2.24 3.39 -11.20
C SER A 61 0.76 3.58 -10.88
N VAL A 62 0.28 2.93 -9.82
CA VAL A 62 -1.08 3.08 -9.32
C VAL A 62 -1.11 2.98 -7.79
N PHE A 63 -1.82 3.90 -7.15
CA PHE A 63 -2.23 3.74 -5.76
C PHE A 63 -3.56 3.01 -5.75
N SER A 64 -3.66 1.89 -5.03
CA SER A 64 -4.94 1.21 -4.88
C SER A 64 -5.77 1.93 -3.82
N GLY A 65 -6.87 2.57 -4.24
CA GLY A 65 -7.77 3.30 -3.37
C GLY A 65 -7.50 4.81 -3.28
N PHE A 66 -8.58 5.59 -3.16
CA PHE A 66 -8.53 7.05 -3.16
C PHE A 66 -7.76 7.62 -1.96
N MET A 67 -7.97 7.07 -0.76
CA MET A 67 -7.29 7.54 0.46
C MET A 67 -5.77 7.32 0.39
N THR A 68 -5.33 6.16 -0.11
CA THR A 68 -3.90 5.85 -0.31
C THR A 68 -3.27 6.81 -1.31
N LYS A 69 -3.98 7.17 -2.38
CA LYS A 69 -3.52 8.17 -3.35
C LYS A 69 -3.31 9.54 -2.70
N VAL A 70 -4.25 9.99 -1.87
CA VAL A 70 -4.16 11.28 -1.17
C VAL A 70 -2.99 11.27 -0.16
N GLN A 71 -2.85 10.18 0.61
CA GLN A 71 -1.72 10.02 1.54
C GLN A 71 -0.38 10.04 0.80
N GLY A 72 -0.26 9.33 -0.34
CA GLY A 72 0.96 9.31 -1.14
C GLY A 72 1.36 10.67 -1.70
N VAL A 73 0.39 11.52 -2.06
CA VAL A 73 0.66 12.91 -2.49
C VAL A 73 1.15 13.75 -1.31
N LEU A 74 0.48 13.69 -0.16
CA LEU A 74 0.84 14.42 1.05
C LEU A 74 2.20 13.98 1.63
N ALA A 75 2.60 12.73 1.43
CA ALA A 75 3.89 12.22 1.91
C ALA A 75 5.09 12.98 1.34
N ASN A 76 4.97 13.64 0.19
CA ASN A 76 6.05 14.44 -0.39
C ASN A 76 6.27 15.79 0.30
N VAL A 77 5.30 16.26 1.09
CA VAL A 77 5.37 17.55 1.79
C VAL A 77 5.52 17.39 3.31
N ILE A 78 5.20 16.22 3.85
CA ILE A 78 5.34 15.90 5.27
C ILE A 78 6.76 15.40 5.55
N PRO A 79 7.45 15.88 6.60
CA PRO A 79 8.76 15.36 6.97
C PRO A 79 8.74 13.85 7.21
N GLY A 80 9.74 13.14 6.70
CA GLY A 80 9.82 11.68 6.81
C GLY A 80 9.81 11.16 8.26
N SER A 81 10.35 11.93 9.23
CA SER A 81 10.30 11.58 10.65
C SER A 81 8.88 11.53 11.19
N VAL A 82 8.00 12.44 10.75
CA VAL A 82 6.60 12.48 11.17
C VAL A 82 5.83 11.29 10.58
N LEU A 83 6.06 10.98 9.30
CA LEU A 83 5.46 9.80 8.67
C LEU A 83 5.93 8.51 9.34
N ALA A 84 7.22 8.40 9.67
CA ALA A 84 7.78 7.25 10.36
C ALA A 84 7.18 7.08 11.76
N GLU A 85 7.00 8.17 12.52
CA GLU A 85 6.36 8.13 13.84
C GLU A 85 4.90 7.68 13.74
N GLN A 86 4.14 8.17 12.75
CA GLN A 86 2.78 7.74 12.50
C GLN A 86 2.71 6.25 12.13
N HIS A 87 3.57 5.79 11.22
CA HIS A 87 3.67 4.37 10.86
C HIS A 87 3.97 3.51 12.09
N ARG A 88 4.92 3.92 12.94
CA ARG A 88 5.23 3.22 14.19
C ARG A 88 4.00 3.09 15.09
N LYS A 89 3.29 4.19 15.37
CA LYS A 89 2.09 4.16 16.24
C LYS A 89 1.00 3.21 15.75
N MET A 90 0.88 3.01 14.44
CA MET A 90 -0.11 2.11 13.86
C MET A 90 0.30 0.63 13.89
N ALA A 91 1.60 0.34 13.86
CA ALA A 91 2.16 -1.01 13.79
C ALA A 91 2.79 -1.50 15.10
N GLU A 92 2.78 -0.66 16.15
CA GLU A 92 3.31 -1.00 17.47
C GLU A 92 2.43 -2.09 18.12
N PRO A 93 3.03 -3.14 18.74
CA PRO A 93 2.26 -4.16 19.45
C PRO A 93 1.34 -3.57 20.52
N GLY A 94 0.16 -4.15 20.69
CA GLY A 94 -0.88 -3.68 21.60
C GLY A 94 -1.53 -2.33 21.24
N SER A 95 -1.30 -1.80 20.04
CA SER A 95 -1.91 -0.54 19.59
C SER A 95 -3.35 -0.68 19.08
N ALA A 96 -3.87 -1.91 18.98
CA ALA A 96 -5.29 -2.15 18.70
C ALA A 96 -6.17 -1.44 19.75
N LYS A 97 -7.29 -0.86 19.30
CA LYS A 97 -8.29 -0.26 20.18
C LYS A 97 -9.34 -1.32 20.51
N ASP A 98 -9.79 -1.34 21.76
CA ASP A 98 -10.94 -2.14 22.21
C ASP A 98 -12.21 -1.87 21.39
#